data_AF-A0A2V8MSC4-F1
#
_entry.id   AF-A0A2V8MSC4-F1
#
_cell.length_a   1.000
_cell.length_b   1.000
_cell.length_c   1.000
_cell.angle_alpha   90.00
_cell.angle_beta   90.00
_cell.angle_gamma   90.00
#
_symmetry.space_group_name_H-M   'P 1'
#
loop_
_entity.id
_entity.type
_entity.pdbx_description
1 polymer ?
#
loop_
_entity_poly.entity_id
_entity_poly.type
_entity_poly.pdbx_seq_one_letter_code
_entity_poly.pdbx_strand_id
1 'polypeptide(L)' 'VDVIITGHSNTTMTPADLKEYADFNNDFVTWVQGEIKAGKTVDQAAMEYKIPDKYKGYTVSTFFGGIKGNIETAYKELKK' A
#
# COMPACT_ATOMS: atom_id res chain seq x y z
N VAL A 1 5.52 3.77 24.25
CA VAL A 1 6.14 2.59 23.59
C VAL A 1 7.14 3.17 22.63
N ASP A 2 8.42 2.83 22.76
CA ASP A 2 9.49 3.57 22.06
C ASP A 2 10.12 2.75 20.93
N VAL A 3 10.02 1.43 21.03
CA VAL A 3 10.54 0.47 20.04
C VAL A 3 9.48 -0.57 19.77
N ILE A 4 9.28 -0.87 18.49
CA ILE A 4 8.39 -1.91 17.98
C ILE A 4 9.27 -2.96 17.30
N ILE A 5 9.14 -4.21 17.73
CA ILE A 5 9.80 -5.35 17.09
C ILE A 5 8.88 -5.86 15.98
N THR A 6 9.37 -5.86 14.74
CA THR A 6 8.58 -6.29 13.58
C THR A 6 8.58 -7.82 13.44
N GLY A 7 7.53 -8.39 12.82
CA GLY A 7 7.36 -9.85 12.77
C GLY A 7 8.20 -10.59 11.72
N HIS A 8 8.62 -9.91 10.65
CA HIS A 8 9.32 -10.52 9.50
C HIS A 8 10.51 -9.67 9.01
N SER A 9 11.08 -8.85 9.88
CA SER A 9 12.32 -8.11 9.61
C SER A 9 13.22 -8.13 10.84
N ASN A 10 14.53 -8.09 10.61
CA ASN A 10 15.52 -7.91 11.67
C ASN A 10 15.64 -6.43 12.09
N THR A 11 14.81 -5.55 11.51
CA THR A 11 14.73 -4.13 11.86
C THR A 11 13.63 -3.87 12.89
N THR A 12 13.91 -2.92 13.78
CA THR A 12 12.91 -2.35 14.68
C THR A 12 12.31 -1.08 14.09
N MET A 13 11.13 -0.71 14.57
CA MET A 13 10.43 0.52 14.17
C MET A 13 10.18 1.39 15.40
N THR A 14 10.07 2.69 15.18
CA THR A 14 9.53 3.64 16.16
C THR A 14 8.01 3.76 15.96
N PRO A 15 7.27 4.34 16.92
CA PRO A 15 5.86 4.69 16.70
C PRO A 15 5.62 5.64 15.53
N ALA A 16 6.60 6.51 15.23
CA ALA A 16 6.51 7.42 14.09
C ALA A 16 6.55 6.64 12.75
N ASP A 17 7.44 5.64 12.65
CA ASP A 17 7.51 4.78 11.47
C ASP A 17 6.21 3.98 11.28
N LEU A 18 5.62 3.51 12.38
CA LEU A 18 4.33 2.80 12.33
C LEU A 18 3.21 3.73 11.87
N LYS A 19 3.22 4.99 12.32
CA LYS A 19 2.26 5.99 11.84
C LYS A 19 2.45 6.26 10.35
N GLU A 20 3.68 6.43 9.88
CA GLU A 20 3.94 6.61 8.44
C GLU A 20 3.46 5.41 7.62
N TYR A 21 3.69 4.19 8.11
CA TYR A 21 3.20 2.97 7.47
C TYR A 21 1.66 2.92 7.42
N ALA A 22 0.98 3.34 8.49
CA ALA A 22 -0.48 3.45 8.50
C ALA A 22 -0.97 4.52 7.50
N ASP A 23 -0.31 5.67 7.45
CA ASP A 23 -0.62 6.75 6.50
C ASP A 23 -0.41 6.28 5.04
N PHE A 24 0.64 5.50 4.76
CA PHE A 24 0.87 4.89 3.45
C PHE A 24 -0.28 3.97 3.03
N ASN A 25 -0.75 3.10 3.92
CA ASN A 25 -1.86 2.20 3.62
C ASN A 25 -3.17 2.97 3.38
N ASN A 26 -3.42 4.04 4.15
CA ASN A 26 -4.59 4.89 3.97
C ASN A 26 -4.57 5.63 2.62
N ASP A 27 -3.41 6.15 2.22
CA ASP A 27 -3.24 6.78 0.91
C ASP A 27 -3.42 5.78 -0.23
N PHE A 28 -2.86 4.58 -0.10
CA PHE A 28 -3.03 3.50 -1.07
C PHE A 28 -4.51 3.16 -1.26
N VAL A 29 -5.24 2.95 -0.17
CA VAL A 29 -6.69 2.66 -0.22
C VAL A 29 -7.47 3.83 -0.83
N THR A 30 -7.16 5.06 -0.44
CA THR A 30 -7.81 6.27 -0.99
C THR A 30 -7.59 6.37 -2.49
N TRP A 31 -6.36 6.10 -2.96
CA TRP A 31 -6.04 6.08 -4.37
C TRP A 31 -6.80 4.98 -5.12
N VAL A 32 -6.82 3.75 -4.59
CA VAL A 32 -7.57 2.63 -5.20
C VAL A 32 -9.07 2.96 -5.29
N GLN A 33 -9.66 3.56 -4.26
CA GLN A 33 -11.06 4.01 -4.31
C GLN A 33 -11.30 5.03 -5.43
N GLY A 34 -10.35 5.93 -5.67
CA GLY A 34 -10.38 6.87 -6.79
C GLY A 34 -10.40 6.16 -8.15
N GLU A 35 -9.54 5.16 -8.33
CA GLU A 35 -9.47 4.37 -9.57
C GLU A 35 -10.74 3.55 -9.82
N ILE A 36 -11.33 2.99 -8.75
CA ILE A 36 -12.63 2.31 -8.81
C ILE A 36 -13.72 3.28 -9.26
N LYS A 37 -13.79 4.48 -8.66
CA LYS A 37 -14.76 5.52 -9.03
C LYS A 37 -14.55 6.02 -10.46
N ALA A 38 -13.30 6.04 -10.94
CA ALA A 38 -12.95 6.35 -12.32
C ALA A 38 -13.29 5.23 -13.31
N GLY A 39 -13.78 4.07 -12.83
CA GLY A 39 -14.19 2.95 -13.67
C GLY A 39 -13.03 2.14 -14.26
N LYS A 40 -11.81 2.33 -13.76
CA LYS A 40 -10.62 1.64 -14.28
C LYS A 40 -10.59 0.17 -13.84
N THR A 41 -10.04 -0.68 -14.70
CA THR A 41 -9.74 -2.08 -14.37
C THR A 41 -8.50 -2.19 -13.47
N VAL A 42 -8.33 -3.35 -12.83
CA VAL A 42 -7.13 -3.63 -12.01
C VAL A 42 -5.84 -3.48 -12.82
N ASP A 43 -5.83 -3.92 -14.08
CA ASP A 43 -4.67 -3.81 -14.96
C ASP A 43 -4.32 -2.35 -15.28
N GLN A 44 -5.33 -1.53 -15.57
CA GLN A 44 -5.14 -0.10 -15.83
C GLN A 44 -4.56 0.61 -14.59
N ALA A 45 -5.17 0.40 -13.43
CA ALA A 45 -4.69 0.96 -12.18
C ALA A 45 -3.25 0.51 -11.87
N ALA A 46 -2.94 -0.79 -12.01
CA ALA A 46 -1.62 -1.31 -11.72
C ALA A 46 -0.50 -0.73 -12.61
N MET A 47 -0.79 -0.43 -13.88
CA MET A 47 0.17 0.23 -14.77
C MET A 47 0.46 1.70 -14.38
N GLU A 48 -0.50 2.35 -13.74
CA GLU A 48 -0.41 3.77 -13.37
C GLU A 48 0.12 3.98 -11.95
N TYR A 49 0.02 2.97 -11.09
CA TYR A 49 0.37 3.11 -9.69
C TYR A 49 1.84 3.50 -9.50
N LYS A 50 2.04 4.51 -8.66
CA LYS A 50 3.35 4.92 -8.15
C LYS A 50 3.25 5.13 -6.65
N ILE A 51 4.28 4.73 -5.93
CA ILE A 51 4.41 5.05 -4.51
C ILE A 51 4.58 6.58 -4.41
N PRO A 52 3.78 7.27 -3.57
CA PRO A 52 3.94 8.71 -3.38
C PRO A 52 5.35 9.06 -2.88
N ASP A 53 5.97 10.09 -3.47
CA ASP A 53 7.38 10.48 -3.22
C ASP A 53 7.71 10.77 -1.74
N LYS A 54 6.69 11.07 -0.92
CA LYS A 54 6.86 11.28 0.53
C LYS A 54 7.28 10.01 1.28
N TYR A 55 6.96 8.83 0.76
CA TYR A 55 7.32 7.53 1.36
C TYR A 55 8.68 7.06 0.85
N LYS A 56 9.74 7.69 1.36
CA LYS A 56 11.11 7.42 0.91
C LYS A 56 11.55 6.00 1.28
N GLY A 57 12.16 5.30 0.34
CA GLY A 57 12.66 3.94 0.54
C GLY A 57 11.60 2.84 0.48
N TYR A 58 10.32 3.19 0.33
CA TYR A 58 9.26 2.22 0.10
C TYR A 58 9.40 1.61 -1.30
N THR A 59 9.18 0.30 -1.40
CA THR A 59 9.27 -0.44 -2.66
C THR A 59 8.08 -1.37 -2.81
N VAL A 60 7.72 -1.65 -4.05
CA VAL A 60 6.72 -2.67 -4.36
C VAL A 60 7.38 -4.03 -4.23
N SER A 61 6.89 -4.83 -3.27
CA SER A 61 7.23 -6.24 -3.16
C SER A 61 6.78 -7.01 -4.41
N THR A 62 7.51 -8.05 -4.79
CA THR A 62 7.08 -9.00 -5.84
C THR A 62 6.28 -10.18 -5.27
N PHE A 63 6.20 -10.31 -3.94
CA PHE A 63 5.39 -11.33 -3.28
C PHE A 63 3.89 -11.09 -3.50
N PHE A 64 3.11 -12.17 -3.51
CA PHE A 64 1.65 -12.13 -3.68
C PHE A 64 1.15 -11.37 -4.92
N GLY A 65 1.91 -11.40 -6.02
CA GLY A 65 1.55 -10.68 -7.26
C GLY A 65 1.86 -9.18 -7.22
N GLY A 66 2.63 -8.74 -6.21
CA GLY A 66 3.09 -7.38 -6.03
C GLY A 66 1.98 -6.34 -6.03
N ILE A 67 2.24 -5.17 -6.61
CA ILE A 67 1.26 -4.08 -6.58
C ILE A 67 -0.06 -4.46 -7.25
N LYS A 68 -0.02 -5.21 -8.36
CA LYS A 68 -1.23 -5.67 -9.04
C LYS A 68 -2.07 -6.56 -8.13
N GLY A 69 -1.43 -7.49 -7.40
CA GLY A 69 -2.13 -8.36 -6.43
C GLY A 69 -2.74 -7.57 -5.26
N ASN A 70 -2.02 -6.56 -4.76
CA ASN A 70 -2.55 -5.66 -3.72
C ASN A 70 -3.76 -4.86 -4.22
N ILE A 71 -3.69 -4.31 -5.43
CA ILE A 71 -4.80 -3.57 -6.06
C ILE A 71 -5.99 -4.51 -6.31
N GLU A 72 -5.76 -5.72 -6.82
CA GLU A 72 -6.82 -6.71 -7.06
C GLU A 72 -7.57 -7.04 -5.76
N THR A 73 -6.81 -7.24 -4.67
CA THR A 73 -7.38 -7.50 -3.34
C THR A 73 -8.20 -6.31 -2.86
N ALA A 74 -7.64 -5.10 -2.94
CA ALA A 74 -8.33 -3.88 -2.55
C ALA A 74 -9.61 -3.65 -3.37
N TYR A 75 -9.60 -3.92 -4.68
CA TYR A 75 -10.79 -3.87 -5.53
C TYR A 75 -11.88 -4.84 -5.08
N LYS A 76 -11.50 -6.08 -4.72
CA LYS A 76 -12.46 -7.09 -4.23
C LYS A 76 -13.05 -6.71 -2.87
N GLU A 77 -12.27 -6.10 -1.99
CA GLU A 77 -12.74 -5.70 -0.66
C GLU A 77 -13.58 -4.41 -0.69
N LEU A 78 -13.23 -3.43 -1.52
CA LEU A 78 -13.87 -2.12 -1.57
C LEU A 78 -15.13 -2.04 -2.46
N LYS A 79 -15.38 -3.06 -3.29
CA LYS A 79 -16.58 -3.17 -4.14
C LYS A 79 -17.70 -4.03 -3.53
N LYS A 80 -17.51 -4.54 -2.31
CA LYS A 80 -18.57 -5.18 -1.54
C LYS A 80 -19.52 -4.13 -0.98
#